data_AF-A0A8J8PAQ3-F1
#
_entry.id   AF-A0A8J8PAQ3-F1
#
_cell.length_a   1.000
_cell.length_b   1.000
_cell.length_c   1.000
_cell.angle_alpha   90.00
_cell.angle_beta   90.00
_cell.angle_gamma   90.00
#
_symmetry.space_group_name_H-M   'P 1'
#
loop_
_entity.id
_entity.type
_entity.pdbx_description
1 polymer ?
#
loop_
_entity_poly.entity_id
_entity_poly.type
_entity_poly.pdbx_seq_one_letter_code
_entity_poly.pdbx_strand_id
1 'polypeptide(L)' 'MNQQVEQGYRMHCVLSNLSRLDVDQLDDADRERVETARDLLEEVSLLTGPEDGSGPATPTDD' A
#
# COMPACT_ATOMS: atom_id res chain seq x y z
N MET A 1 -13.26 -14.75 5.24
CA MET A 1 -12.62 -13.47 5.60
C MET A 1 -11.91 -12.95 4.36
N ASN A 2 -12.08 -11.66 4.03
CA ASN A 2 -11.62 -11.06 2.78
C ASN A 2 -10.10 -10.89 2.76
N GLN A 3 -9.39 -11.80 2.08
CA GLN A 3 -7.91 -11.80 2.00
C GLN A 3 -7.33 -10.49 1.44
N GLN A 4 -8.04 -9.83 0.52
CA GLN A 4 -7.64 -8.53 -0.05
C GLN A 4 -7.68 -7.40 0.99
N VAL A 5 -8.70 -7.38 1.85
CA VAL A 5 -8.82 -6.40 2.94
C VAL A 5 -7.70 -6.61 3.96
N GLU A 6 -7.39 -7.87 4.26
CA GLU A 6 -6.30 -8.21 5.18
C GLU A 6 -4.92 -7.87 4.60
N GLN A 7 -4.73 -8.06 3.28
CA GLN A 7 -3.50 -7.70 2.58
C GLN A 7 -3.29 -6.18 2.51
N GLY A 8 -4.32 -5.42 2.14
CA GLY A 8 -4.27 -3.95 2.15
C GLY A 8 -3.99 -3.39 3.53
N TYR A 9 -4.61 -3.96 4.58
CA TYR A 9 -4.35 -3.58 5.97
C TYR A 9 -2.90 -3.87 6.40
N ARG A 10 -2.37 -5.05 6.07
CA ARG A 10 -0.97 -5.42 6.37
C ARG A 10 -0.01 -4.47 5.68
N MET A 11 -0.26 -4.11 4.43
CA MET A 11 0.61 -3.21 3.68
C MET A 11 0.58 -1.79 4.23
N HIS A 12 -0.60 -1.26 4.55
CA HIS A 12 -0.73 0.04 5.20
C HIS A 12 0.03 0.09 6.54
N CYS A 13 0.02 -1.00 7.32
CA CYS A 13 0.81 -1.11 8.54
C CYS A 13 2.32 -1.03 8.28
N VAL A 14 2.83 -1.72 7.26
CA VAL A 14 4.26 -1.70 6.92
C VAL A 14 4.69 -0.31 6.47
N LEU A 15 3.93 0.35 5.60
CA LEU A 15 4.21 1.72 5.15
C LEU A 15 4.21 2.73 6.32
N SER A 16 3.24 2.61 7.23
CA SER A 16 3.19 3.45 8.43
C SER A 16 4.40 3.26 9.34
N ASN A 17 4.91 2.04 9.46
CA ASN A 17 6.11 1.75 10.25
C ASN A 17 7.37 2.30 9.59
N LEU A 18 7.51 2.15 8.27
CA LEU A 18 8.65 2.71 7.52
C LEU A 18 8.66 4.24 7.55
N SER A 19 7.50 4.89 7.50
CA SER A 19 7.39 6.36 7.55
C SER A 19 7.75 6.96 8.92
N ARG A 20 7.78 6.13 9.97
CA ARG A 20 8.18 6.51 11.33
C ARG A 20 9.66 6.26 11.61
N LEU A 21 10.33 5.59 10.69
CA LEU A 21 11.75 5.26 10.85
C LEU A 21 12.55 6.54 10.67
N ASP A 22 13.47 6.80 11.61
CA ASP A 22 14.36 7.94 11.52
C ASP A 22 15.47 7.65 10.51
N VAL A 23 15.16 7.93 9.24
CA VAL A 23 16.05 7.65 8.10
C VAL A 23 17.35 8.45 8.12
N ASP A 24 17.39 9.55 8.88
CA ASP A 24 18.59 10.39 9.02
C ASP A 24 19.64 9.75 9.95
N GLN A 25 19.26 8.74 10.74
CA GLN A 25 20.19 7.95 11.57
C GLN A 25 20.71 6.68 10.89
N LEU A 26 20.23 6.38 9.68
CA LEU A 26 20.69 5.23 8.90
C LEU A 26 21.96 5.57 8.11
N ASP A 27 22.73 4.54 7.79
CA ASP A 27 23.76 4.70 6.76
C ASP A 27 23.13 4.86 5.37
N ASP A 28 23.91 5.34 4.41
CA ASP A 28 23.42 5.65 3.07
C ASP A 28 22.76 4.44 2.38
N ALA A 29 23.30 3.23 2.60
CA ALA A 29 22.77 2.01 2.00
C ALA A 29 21.43 1.61 2.65
N ASP A 30 21.32 1.72 3.96
CA ASP A 30 20.10 1.43 4.71
C ASP A 30 18.99 2.43 4.39
N ARG A 31 19.35 3.70 4.24
CA ARG A 31 18.44 4.76 3.81
C ARG A 31 17.90 4.49 2.41
N GLU A 32 18.76 4.22 1.43
CA GLU A 32 18.35 3.90 0.06
C GLU A 32 17.39 2.70 0.02
N ARG A 33 17.67 1.66 0.82
CA ARG A 33 16.79 0.48 0.94
C ARG A 33 15.41 0.83 1.50
N VAL A 34 15.35 1.68 2.52
CA VAL A 34 14.07 2.11 3.12
C VAL A 34 13.27 2.99 2.17
N GLU A 35 13.92 3.94 1.49
CA GLU A 35 13.28 4.79 0.49
C GLU A 35 12.73 3.95 -0.68
N THR A 36 13.54 3.06 -1.24
CA THR A 36 13.12 2.13 -2.31
C THR A 36 11.96 1.24 -1.86
N ALA A 37 12.01 0.70 -0.65
CA ALA A 37 10.94 -0.16 -0.13
C ALA A 37 9.63 0.62 0.05
N ARG A 38 9.68 1.88 0.48
CA ARG A 38 8.50 2.73 0.62
C ARG A 38 7.86 3.00 -0.74
N ASP A 39 8.65 3.38 -1.73
CA ASP A 39 8.16 3.70 -3.08
C ASP A 39 7.48 2.47 -3.71
N LEU A 40 8.10 1.29 -3.64
CA LEU A 40 7.52 0.04 -4.13
C LEU A 40 6.21 -0.33 -3.42
N LEU A 41 6.14 -0.14 -2.10
CA LEU A 41 4.92 -0.44 -1.34
C LEU A 41 3.80 0.57 -1.62
N GLU A 42 4.13 1.83 -1.92
CA GLU A 42 3.17 2.84 -2.36
C GLU A 42 2.60 2.50 -3.74
N GLU A 43 3.44 2.10 -4.70
CA GLU A 43 3.00 1.61 -6.01
C GLU A 43 2.07 0.40 -5.88
N VAL A 44 2.45 -0.60 -5.08
CA VAL A 44 1.60 -1.79 -4.87
C VAL A 44 0.28 -1.39 -4.18
N SER A 45 0.28 -0.38 -3.31
CA SER A 45 -0.95 0.15 -2.69
C SER A 45 -1.91 0.76 -3.69
N LEU A 46 -1.40 1.39 -4.76
CA LEU A 46 -2.24 1.90 -5.84
C LEU A 46 -2.83 0.76 -6.69
N LEU A 47 -2.07 -0.32 -6.89
CA LEU A 47 -2.52 -1.48 -7.68
C LEU A 47 -3.47 -2.42 -6.91
N THR A 48 -3.38 -2.45 -5.58
CA THR A 48 -4.15 -3.37 -4.71
C THR A 48 -5.20 -2.67 -3.86
N GLY A 49 -5.29 -1.35 -3.95
CA GLY A 49 -6.44 -0.61 -3.45
C GLY A 49 -7.73 -1.16 -4.06
N PRO A 50 -8.87 -1.06 -3.37
CA PRO A 50 -10.13 -1.42 -3.98
C PRO A 50 -10.23 -0.60 -5.28
N GLU A 51 -10.37 -1.26 -6.44
CA GLU A 51 -10.84 -0.58 -7.63
C GLU A 51 -12.10 0.14 -7.17
N ASP A 52 -12.09 1.47 -7.19
CA ASP A 52 -13.28 2.26 -6.97
C ASP A 52 -14.34 1.62 -7.85
N GLY A 53 -15.37 1.05 -7.24
CA GLY A 53 -16.39 0.22 -7.88
C GLY A 53 -17.29 1.01 -8.81
N SER A 54 -16.70 1.78 -9.72
CA SER A 54 -17.33 2.46 -10.84
C SER A 54 -17.25 1.58 -12.08
N GLY A 55 -17.60 0.30 -11.93
CA GLY A 55 -18.28 -0.40 -13.02
C GLY A 55 -19.70 0.14 -13.08
N PRO A 56 -20.29 0.41 -14.27
CA PRO A 56 -21.62 0.96 -14.34
C PRO A 56 -22.56 -0.02 -13.65
N ALA A 57 -23.18 0.40 -12.55
CA ALA A 57 -24.36 -0.24 -12.04
C ALA A 57 -25.41 -0.17 -13.14
N THR A 58 -25.48 -1.19 -14.00
CA THR A 58 -26.64 -1.42 -14.84
C THR A 58 -27.66 -2.11 -13.95
N PRO A 59 -28.74 -1.44 -13.53
CA PRO A 59 -29.86 -2.14 -12.92
C PRO A 59 -30.54 -2.92 -14.05
N THR A 60 -30.32 -4.24 -14.08
CA THR A 60 -31.24 -5.14 -14.76
C THR A 60 -32.39 -5.36 -13.78
N ASP A 61 -33.43 -4.56 -13.94
CA ASP A 61 -34.77 -4.82 -13.40
C ASP A 61 -35.52 -5.71 -14.40
N ASP A 62 -36.42 -6.53 -13.86
CA ASP A 62 -37.15 -7.69 -14.42
C ASP A 62 -37.90 -7.45 -15.75
#